data_AF-A0A382RJK9-F1
#
_entry.id   AF-A0A382RJK9-F1
#
_cell.length_a   1.000
_cell.length_b   1.000
_cell.length_c   1.000
_cell.angle_alpha   90.00
_cell.angle_beta   90.00
_cell.angle_gamma   90.00
#
_symmetry.space_group_name_H-M   'P 1'
#
loop_
_entity.id
_entity.type
_entity.pdbx_description
1 polymer ?
#
loop_
_entity_poly.entity_id
_entity_poly.type
_entity_poly.pdbx_seq_one_letter_code
_entity_poly.pdbx_strand_id
1 'polypeptide(L)'
;MLSDLSPLKEENMNRPGLIFNLSNSGTSFDGIYGLFLGQTVLQTLRINEIDYTIVFRKKRTYLPFEIELIDFKKIMYPGTSIAKSYSSDINLIELGIAKHILIEMNQPLRYKGYTFFQSSFIESAKGETTVLAAVKNYGRLFPYISSIIMCFGLLVHLVMKLPKLFKKLVA
;
A
#
# COMPACT_ATOMS: atom_id res chain seq x y z
N MET A 1 -28.75 14.44 -4.07
CA MET A 1 -28.86 12.98 -4.29
C MET A 1 -27.54 12.55 -4.91
N LEU A 2 -26.86 11.54 -4.38
CA LEU A 2 -25.62 11.03 -4.99
C LEU A 2 -26.02 10.29 -6.28
N SER A 3 -25.51 10.73 -7.42
CA SER A 3 -25.81 10.14 -8.74
C SER A 3 -24.54 9.53 -9.31
N ASP A 4 -24.56 8.22 -9.55
CA ASP A 4 -23.49 7.55 -10.27
C ASP A 4 -23.54 7.93 -11.76
N LEU A 5 -22.43 8.46 -12.27
CA LEU A 5 -22.26 8.79 -13.69
C LEU A 5 -21.57 7.62 -14.40
N SER A 6 -21.93 7.39 -15.67
CA SER A 6 -21.21 6.42 -16.49
C SER A 6 -19.77 6.88 -16.70
N PRO A 7 -18.77 5.99 -16.55
CA PRO A 7 -17.39 6.35 -16.76
C PRO A 7 -17.16 6.74 -18.23
N LEU A 8 -16.41 7.81 -18.43
CA LEU A 8 -15.92 8.24 -19.73
C LEU A 8 -14.85 7.27 -20.24
N LYS A 9 -14.67 7.22 -21.56
CA LYS A 9 -13.70 6.34 -22.23
C LYS A 9 -12.25 6.55 -21.75
N GLU A 10 -11.91 7.78 -21.35
CA GLU A 10 -10.58 8.12 -20.84
C GLU A 10 -10.57 8.11 -19.30
N GLU A 11 -9.73 7.25 -18.71
CA GLU A 11 -9.65 7.02 -17.27
C GLU A 11 -9.28 8.28 -16.48
N ASN A 12 -8.42 9.15 -17.04
CA ASN A 12 -7.96 10.39 -16.39
C ASN A 12 -9.09 11.39 -16.10
N MET A 13 -10.23 11.25 -16.78
CA MET A 13 -11.42 12.08 -16.62
C MET A 13 -12.41 11.52 -15.60
N ASN A 14 -12.26 10.27 -15.17
CA ASN A 14 -13.14 9.61 -14.21
C ASN A 14 -12.64 9.81 -12.78
N ARG A 15 -12.66 11.07 -12.31
CA ARG A 15 -12.31 11.37 -10.92
C ARG A 15 -13.55 11.38 -10.04
N PRO A 16 -13.56 10.61 -8.94
CA PRO A 16 -14.62 10.71 -7.95
C PRO A 16 -14.70 12.14 -7.41
N GLY A 17 -15.91 12.69 -7.36
CA GLY A 17 -16.18 14.02 -6.82
C GLY A 17 -17.52 14.07 -6.10
N LEU A 18 -17.71 15.13 -5.32
CA LEU A 18 -18.89 15.38 -4.53
C LEU A 18 -19.27 16.85 -4.68
N ILE A 19 -20.50 17.09 -5.09
CA ILE A 19 -21.11 18.43 -5.11
C ILE A 19 -22.11 18.51 -3.98
N PHE A 20 -22.03 19.57 -3.17
CA PHE A 20 -22.99 19.82 -2.10
C PHE A 20 -23.37 21.30 -2.07
N ASN A 21 -24.59 21.56 -1.59
CA ASN A 21 -25.11 22.91 -1.41
C ASN A 21 -25.10 23.23 0.09
N LEU A 22 -24.47 24.34 0.47
CA LEU A 22 -24.52 24.88 1.82
C LEU A 22 -25.53 26.02 1.84
N SER A 23 -26.52 25.92 2.71
CA SER A 23 -27.54 26.95 2.90
C SER A 23 -27.81 27.17 4.38
N ASN A 24 -28.35 28.34 4.70
CA ASN A 24 -28.79 28.71 6.05
C ASN A 24 -27.62 28.76 7.06
N SER A 25 -26.41 29.10 6.62
CA SER A 25 -25.26 29.30 7.52
C SER A 25 -25.28 30.65 8.24
N GLY A 26 -26.10 31.61 7.77
CA GLY A 26 -26.12 32.99 8.29
C GLY A 26 -24.87 33.79 7.93
N THR A 27 -24.02 33.27 7.03
CA THR A 27 -22.76 33.87 6.60
C THR A 27 -22.70 34.03 5.08
N SER A 28 -21.68 34.72 4.55
CA SER A 28 -21.42 34.84 3.11
C SER A 28 -20.89 33.55 2.46
N PHE A 29 -20.81 32.45 3.20
CA PHE A 29 -20.36 31.14 2.73
C PHE A 29 -21.51 30.23 2.21
N ASP A 30 -22.74 30.72 2.13
CA ASP A 30 -23.83 29.97 1.47
C ASP A 30 -23.55 29.83 -0.04
N GLY A 31 -23.64 28.61 -0.58
CA GLY A 31 -23.33 28.34 -1.98
C GLY A 31 -23.13 26.87 -2.33
N ILE A 32 -22.85 26.62 -3.62
CA ILE A 32 -22.58 25.28 -4.15
C ILE A 32 -21.07 25.04 -4.15
N TYR A 33 -20.67 23.93 -3.55
CA TYR A 33 -19.28 23.50 -3.45
C TYR A 33 -19.06 22.21 -4.21
N GLY A 34 -17.97 22.16 -4.99
CA GLY A 34 -17.48 20.95 -5.65
C GLY A 34 -16.16 20.50 -5.04
N LEU A 35 -16.08 19.23 -4.66
CA LEU A 35 -14.87 18.57 -4.18
C LEU A 35 -14.53 17.41 -5.10
N PHE A 36 -13.24 17.15 -5.29
CA PHE A 36 -12.78 15.97 -6.03
C PHE A 36 -11.64 15.27 -5.29
N LEU A 37 -11.49 13.98 -5.57
CA LEU A 37 -10.50 13.16 -4.88
C LEU A 37 -9.08 13.62 -5.26
N GLY A 38 -8.25 13.90 -4.24
CA GLY A 38 -6.86 14.34 -4.44
C GLY A 38 -6.70 15.85 -4.68
N GLN A 39 -7.70 16.65 -4.36
CA GLN A 39 -7.62 18.11 -4.39
C GLN A 39 -6.52 18.65 -3.45
N THR A 40 -5.58 19.42 -3.99
CA THR A 40 -4.43 19.96 -3.24
C THR A 40 -4.83 21.15 -2.35
N VAL A 41 -5.78 21.98 -2.81
CA VAL A 41 -6.27 23.15 -2.07
C VAL A 41 -7.47 22.74 -1.23
N LEU A 42 -7.31 22.74 0.09
CA LEU A 42 -8.38 22.37 1.01
C LEU A 42 -9.49 23.43 0.99
N GLN A 43 -10.75 22.98 1.00
CA GLN A 43 -11.88 23.88 1.10
C GLN A 43 -12.12 24.22 2.57
N THR A 44 -11.89 25.47 2.95
CA THR A 44 -12.14 25.98 4.30
C THR A 44 -13.34 26.93 4.32
N LEU A 45 -14.13 26.87 5.38
CA LEU A 45 -15.31 27.70 5.60
C LEU A 45 -15.27 28.24 7.03
N ARG A 46 -15.64 29.51 7.24
CA ARG A 46 -15.69 30.09 8.58
C ARG A 46 -17.13 30.41 8.96
N ILE A 47 -17.68 29.70 9.92
CA ILE A 47 -19.07 29.87 10.38
C ILE A 47 -19.04 30.12 11.89
N ASN A 48 -19.61 31.23 12.34
CA ASN A 48 -19.66 31.60 13.77
C ASN A 48 -18.29 31.52 14.46
N GLU A 49 -17.24 32.05 13.81
CA GLU A 49 -15.84 32.03 14.26
C GLU A 49 -15.16 30.65 14.32
N ILE A 50 -15.83 29.59 13.85
CA ILE A 50 -15.27 28.25 13.74
C ILE A 50 -14.83 28.00 12.29
N ASP A 51 -13.56 27.62 12.12
CA ASP A 51 -13.01 27.22 10.83
C ASP A 51 -13.25 25.73 10.56
N TYR A 52 -14.10 25.44 9.58
CA TYR A 52 -14.37 24.10 9.08
C TYR A 52 -13.49 23.83 7.87
N THR A 53 -12.91 22.63 7.80
CA THR A 53 -12.20 22.15 6.60
C THR A 53 -12.90 20.93 6.04
N ILE A 54 -13.31 21.00 4.78
CA ILE A 54 -14.01 19.93 4.09
C ILE A 54 -13.05 19.26 3.10
N VAL A 55 -12.89 17.94 3.22
CA VAL A 55 -11.96 17.17 2.41
C VAL A 55 -12.63 15.89 1.91
N PHE A 56 -12.59 15.69 0.59
CA PHE A 56 -13.00 14.43 -0.01
C PHE A 56 -11.79 13.49 -0.17
N ARG A 57 -11.79 12.39 0.60
CA ARG A 57 -10.66 11.44 0.66
C ARG A 57 -11.13 9.99 0.72
N LYS A 58 -10.24 9.07 0.33
CA LYS A 58 -10.46 7.62 0.53
C LYS A 58 -10.65 7.30 2.01
N LYS A 59 -11.42 6.25 2.31
CA LYS A 59 -11.58 5.71 3.66
C LYS A 59 -10.20 5.41 4.26
N ARG A 60 -9.91 5.96 5.45
CA ARG A 60 -8.71 5.62 6.20
C ARG A 60 -8.89 4.24 6.85
N THR A 61 -7.87 3.41 6.73
CA THR A 61 -7.80 2.14 7.43
C THR A 61 -6.71 2.26 8.48
N TYR A 62 -7.12 2.26 9.75
CA TYR A 62 -6.19 2.28 10.88
C TYR A 62 -5.66 0.88 11.12
N LEU A 63 -4.37 0.79 11.44
CA LEU A 63 -3.68 -0.46 11.74
C LEU A 63 -3.71 -0.71 13.25
N PRO A 64 -3.72 -1.97 13.71
CA PRO A 64 -3.72 -2.30 15.13
C PRO A 64 -2.31 -2.21 15.78
N PHE A 65 -1.36 -1.58 15.10
CA PHE A 65 0.02 -1.37 15.51
C PHE A 65 0.55 -0.10 14.85
N GLU A 66 1.64 0.43 15.39
CA GLU A 66 2.32 1.63 14.90
C GLU A 66 3.68 1.26 14.31
N ILE A 67 4.15 2.08 13.36
CA ILE A 67 5.48 1.97 12.77
C ILE A 67 6.13 3.34 12.95
N GLU A 68 7.26 3.34 13.65
CA GLU A 68 8.12 4.51 13.82
C GLU A 68 9.41 4.29 13.04
N LEU A 69 9.80 5.27 12.22
CA LEU A 69 11.08 5.25 11.51
C LEU A 69 12.18 5.75 12.45
N ILE A 70 13.19 4.90 12.69
CA ILE A 70 14.37 5.25 13.48
C ILE A 70 15.44 5.86 12.57
N ASP A 71 15.76 5.15 11.48
CA ASP A 71 16.80 5.56 10.54
C ASP A 71 16.49 5.06 9.13
N PHE A 72 16.94 5.82 8.14
CA PHE A 72 16.83 5.44 6.74
C PHE A 72 18.22 5.39 6.13
N LYS A 73 18.57 4.26 5.49
CA LYS A 73 19.87 4.08 4.86
C LYS A 73 19.69 3.81 3.38
N LYS A 74 20.47 4.52 2.57
CA LYS A 74 20.56 4.29 1.13
C LYS A 74 22.01 4.07 0.72
N ILE A 75 22.21 3.19 -0.24
CA ILE A 75 23.49 2.92 -0.88
C ILE A 75 23.30 3.19 -2.37
N MET A 76 24.12 4.07 -2.94
CA MET A 76 24.10 4.37 -4.37
C MET A 76 25.09 3.48 -5.13
N TYR A 77 24.87 3.28 -6.42
CA TYR A 77 25.93 2.76 -7.28
C TYR A 77 27.04 3.81 -7.42
N PRO A 78 28.32 3.41 -7.32
CA PRO A 78 29.44 4.34 -7.44
C PRO A 78 29.35 5.17 -8.73
N GLY A 79 29.50 6.50 -8.61
CA GLY A 79 29.47 7.41 -9.75
C GLY A 79 28.09 7.65 -10.38
N THR A 80 27.00 7.23 -9.72
CA THR A 80 25.63 7.46 -10.23
C THR A 80 24.72 8.03 -9.14
N SER A 81 23.58 8.59 -9.55
CA SER A 81 22.46 8.94 -8.67
C SER A 81 21.46 7.80 -8.48
N ILE A 82 21.80 6.58 -8.91
CA ILE A 82 20.91 5.41 -8.87
C ILE A 82 21.10 4.69 -7.54
N ALA A 83 19.99 4.51 -6.81
CA ALA A 83 19.96 3.73 -5.59
C ALA A 83 20.22 2.24 -5.91
N LYS A 84 21.27 1.68 -5.29
CA LYS A 84 21.59 0.25 -5.30
C LYS A 84 20.72 -0.51 -4.30
N SER A 85 20.59 0.03 -3.10
CA SER A 85 19.74 -0.53 -2.06
C SER A 85 19.33 0.56 -1.09
N TYR A 86 18.16 0.39 -0.48
CA TYR A 86 17.73 1.23 0.61
C TYR A 86 16.98 0.40 1.64
N SER A 87 17.14 0.76 2.91
CA SER A 87 16.55 0.09 4.05
C SER A 87 16.02 1.10 5.06
N SER A 88 14.96 0.70 5.75
CA SER A 88 14.35 1.47 6.81
C SER A 88 14.48 0.69 8.10
N ASP A 89 15.15 1.29 9.07
CA ASP A 89 15.21 0.81 10.44
C ASP A 89 14.00 1.34 11.19
N ILE A 90 13.13 0.44 11.67
CA ILE A 90 11.85 0.81 12.26
C ILE A 90 11.61 0.16 13.61
N ASN A 91 10.83 0.85 14.46
CA ASN A 91 10.16 0.25 15.60
C ASN A 91 8.72 -0.11 15.19
N LEU A 92 8.38 -1.39 15.32
CA LEU A 92 6.99 -1.85 15.31
C LEU A 92 6.46 -1.82 16.73
N ILE A 93 5.50 -0.94 16.99
CA ILE A 93 4.97 -0.72 18.34
C ILE A 93 3.57 -1.31 18.42
N GLU A 94 3.37 -2.22 19.37
CA GLU A 94 2.06 -2.79 19.66
C GLU A 94 1.90 -2.96 21.17
N LEU A 95 0.78 -2.46 21.72
CA LEU A 95 0.46 -2.54 23.16
C LEU A 95 1.59 -2.01 24.06
N GLY A 96 2.30 -0.97 23.62
CA GLY A 96 3.42 -0.38 24.35
C GLY A 96 4.75 -1.13 24.23
N ILE A 97 4.80 -2.24 23.49
CA ILE A 97 6.04 -2.99 23.24
C ILE A 97 6.58 -2.60 21.87
N ALA A 98 7.78 -2.01 21.85
CA ALA A 98 8.51 -1.70 20.63
C ALA A 98 9.38 -2.90 20.22
N LYS A 99 9.24 -3.32 18.97
CA LYS A 99 10.09 -4.32 18.34
C LYS A 99 10.86 -3.69 17.19
N HIS A 100 12.18 -3.69 17.32
CA HIS A 100 13.09 -3.24 16.28
C HIS A 100 13.10 -4.20 15.09
N ILE A 101 12.95 -3.67 13.87
CA ILE A 101 12.89 -4.44 12.62
C ILE A 101 13.56 -3.63 11.51
N LEU A 102 14.36 -4.30 10.68
CA LEU A 102 14.88 -3.73 9.45
C LEU A 102 13.99 -4.14 8.26
N ILE A 103 13.54 -3.14 7.48
CA ILE A 103 12.84 -3.36 6.21
C ILE A 103 13.80 -3.08 5.06
N GLU A 104 13.95 -4.03 4.14
CA GLU A 104 14.81 -3.89 2.95
C GLU A 104 14.02 -4.15 1.67
N MET A 105 14.57 -3.74 0.51
CA MET A 105 13.92 -3.92 -0.80
C MET A 105 13.45 -5.36 -1.07
N ASN A 106 14.22 -6.36 -0.63
CA ASN A 106 13.91 -7.78 -0.81
C ASN A 106 13.49 -8.47 0.49
N GLN A 107 13.45 -7.74 1.61
CA GLN A 107 13.01 -8.23 2.91
C GLN A 107 11.90 -7.32 3.45
N PRO A 108 10.67 -7.44 2.93
CA PRO A 108 9.56 -6.64 3.42
C PRO A 108 9.12 -7.11 4.81
N LEU A 109 8.66 -6.17 5.63
CA LEU A 109 8.02 -6.48 6.91
C LEU A 109 6.68 -7.19 6.65
N ARG A 110 6.48 -8.35 7.25
CA ARG A 110 5.18 -9.02 7.32
C ARG A 110 4.69 -9.11 8.75
N TYR A 111 3.53 -8.53 9.02
CA TYR A 111 2.94 -8.52 10.36
C TYR A 111 1.41 -8.45 10.28
N LYS A 112 0.72 -9.30 11.06
CA LYS A 112 -0.77 -9.37 11.13
C LYS A 112 -1.49 -9.38 9.77
N GLY A 113 -0.94 -10.09 8.78
CA GLY A 113 -1.50 -10.18 7.42
C GLY A 113 -1.22 -8.97 6.52
N TYR A 114 -0.54 -7.95 7.04
CA TYR A 114 -0.01 -6.82 6.27
C TYR A 114 1.41 -7.13 5.82
N THR A 115 1.77 -6.60 4.65
CA THR A 115 3.13 -6.58 4.13
C THR A 115 3.48 -5.15 3.78
N PHE A 116 4.59 -4.66 4.32
CA PHE A 116 5.16 -3.35 4.02
C PHE A 116 6.40 -3.54 3.18
N PHE A 117 6.32 -3.11 1.93
CA PHE A 117 7.43 -3.11 1.00
C PHE A 117 8.07 -1.73 1.01
N GLN A 118 9.39 -1.73 1.01
CA GLN A 118 10.17 -0.52 0.80
C GLN A 118 10.02 -0.10 -0.68
N SER A 119 9.21 0.93 -0.96
CA SER A 119 8.81 1.27 -2.34
C SER A 119 9.56 2.47 -2.91
N SER A 120 9.88 3.45 -2.08
CA SER A 120 10.63 4.64 -2.49
C SER A 120 11.17 5.36 -1.25
N PHE A 121 11.78 6.53 -1.47
CA PHE A 121 12.19 7.47 -0.45
C PHE A 121 12.02 8.89 -0.98
N ILE A 122 11.90 9.85 -0.07
CA ILE A 122 11.84 11.28 -0.38
C ILE A 122 12.99 11.94 0.36
N GLU A 123 13.81 12.66 -0.38
CA GLU A 123 14.87 13.50 0.17
C GLU A 123 14.47 14.96 0.02
N SER A 124 14.44 15.66 1.14
CA SER A 124 14.18 17.09 1.17
C SER A 124 15.15 17.75 2.15
N ALA A 125 15.30 19.07 2.05
CA ALA A 125 16.06 19.85 3.04
C ALA A 125 15.52 19.69 4.47
N LYS A 126 14.28 19.20 4.62
CA LYS A 126 13.61 18.93 5.90
C LYS A 126 13.93 17.54 6.49
N GLY A 127 14.67 16.70 5.77
CA GLY A 127 15.04 15.35 6.20
C GLY A 127 14.75 14.27 5.15
N GLU A 128 15.14 13.05 5.48
CA GLU A 128 14.90 11.86 4.68
C GLU A 128 13.59 11.19 5.13
N THR A 129 12.78 10.73 4.19
CA THR A 129 11.50 10.06 4.47
C THR A 129 11.43 8.75 3.71
N THR A 130 11.09 7.67 4.42
CA THR A 130 10.82 6.38 3.79
C THR A 130 9.41 6.33 3.21
N VAL A 131 9.25 5.71 2.04
CA VAL A 131 7.93 5.42 1.47
C VAL A 131 7.71 3.92 1.47
N LEU A 132 6.69 3.48 2.19
CA LEU A 132 6.30 2.08 2.29
C LEU A 132 5.02 1.83 1.50
N ALA A 133 5.02 0.81 0.66
CA ALA A 133 3.81 0.26 0.05
C ALA A 133 3.21 -0.80 0.99
N ALA A 134 1.98 -0.57 1.44
CA ALA A 134 1.27 -1.47 2.34
C ALA A 134 0.22 -2.31 1.58
N VAL A 135 0.27 -3.63 1.77
CA VAL A 135 -0.72 -4.56 1.19
C VAL A 135 -1.21 -5.52 2.27
N LYS A 136 -2.53 -5.75 2.33
CA LYS A 136 -3.11 -6.81 3.15
C LYS A 136 -3.24 -8.08 2.30
N ASN A 137 -2.41 -9.09 2.55
CA ASN A 137 -2.34 -10.28 1.71
C ASN A 137 -2.52 -11.57 2.53
N TYR A 138 -3.76 -12.05 2.57
CA TYR A 138 -4.11 -13.35 3.16
C TYR A 138 -3.77 -14.54 2.25
N GLY A 139 -3.75 -14.33 0.93
CA GLY A 139 -3.47 -15.36 -0.08
C GLY A 139 -1.98 -15.59 -0.35
N ARG A 140 -1.09 -15.03 0.48
CA ARG A 140 0.37 -15.13 0.30
C ARG A 140 0.86 -16.59 0.22
N LEU A 141 0.16 -17.50 0.91
CA LEU A 141 0.53 -18.91 0.94
C LEU A 141 0.15 -19.66 -0.35
N PHE A 142 -0.75 -19.14 -1.18
CA PHE A 142 -1.26 -19.86 -2.35
C PHE A 142 -0.17 -20.28 -3.34
N PRO A 143 0.79 -19.43 -3.75
CA PRO A 143 1.86 -19.87 -4.66
C PRO A 143 2.66 -21.04 -4.09
N TYR A 144 2.94 -21.03 -2.79
CA TYR A 144 3.68 -22.11 -2.13
C TYR A 144 2.87 -23.41 -2.09
N ILE A 145 1.57 -23.33 -1.78
CA ILE A 145 0.67 -24.48 -1.81
C ILE A 145 0.59 -25.07 -3.23
N SER A 146 0.46 -24.22 -4.25
CA SER A 146 0.48 -24.66 -5.66
C SER A 146 1.79 -25.35 -6.03
N SER A 147 2.94 -24.82 -5.62
CA SER A 147 4.24 -25.45 -5.87
C SER A 147 4.37 -26.82 -5.19
N ILE A 148 3.85 -26.97 -3.96
CA ILE A 148 3.83 -28.25 -3.24
C ILE A 148 2.95 -29.26 -3.97
N ILE A 149 1.74 -28.87 -4.37
CA ILE A 149 0.82 -29.73 -5.13
C ILE A 149 1.46 -30.18 -6.44
N MET A 150 2.11 -29.26 -7.17
CA MET A 150 2.82 -29.56 -8.41
C MET A 150 3.97 -30.55 -8.16
N CYS A 151 4.80 -30.31 -7.16
CA CYS A 151 5.91 -31.20 -6.80
C CYS A 151 5.40 -32.60 -6.44
N PHE A 152 4.33 -32.68 -5.65
CA PHE A 152 3.70 -33.94 -5.27
C PHE A 152 3.14 -34.68 -6.49
N GLY A 153 2.45 -33.98 -7.40
CA GLY A 153 1.92 -34.57 -8.63
C GLY A 153 3.04 -35.15 -9.51
N LEU A 154 4.16 -34.43 -9.65
CA LEU A 154 5.34 -34.91 -10.38
C LEU A 154 5.97 -36.13 -9.71
N LEU A 155 6.06 -36.13 -8.37
CA LEU A 155 6.61 -37.25 -7.60
C LEU A 155 5.75 -38.51 -7.77
N VAL A 156 4.42 -38.39 -7.66
CA VAL A 156 3.49 -39.50 -7.90
C VAL A 156 3.63 -40.03 -9.34
N HIS A 157 3.68 -39.13 -10.33
CA HIS A 157 3.87 -39.52 -11.73
C HIS A 157 5.18 -40.29 -11.95
N LEU A 158 6.29 -39.84 -11.35
CA LEU A 158 7.58 -40.51 -11.42
C LEU A 158 7.52 -41.92 -10.81
N VAL A 159 6.96 -42.06 -9.61
CA VAL A 159 6.81 -43.35 -8.92
C VAL A 159 5.97 -44.33 -9.74
N MET A 160 4.89 -43.87 -10.39
CA MET A 160 4.06 -44.71 -11.27
C MET A 160 4.78 -45.17 -12.54
N LYS A 161 5.69 -44.34 -13.08
CA LYS A 161 6.43 -44.64 -14.32
C LYS A 161 7.72 -45.43 -14.07
N LEU A 162 8.30 -45.36 -12.88
CA LEU A 162 9.53 -46.04 -12.49
C LEU A 162 9.55 -47.54 -12.87
N PRO A 163 8.52 -48.35 -12.52
CA PRO A 163 8.52 -49.78 -12.82
C PRO A 163 8.53 -50.09 -14.32
N LYS A 164 7.91 -49.22 -15.13
CA LYS A 164 7.89 -49.35 -16.60
C LYS A 164 9.25 -49.03 -17.23
N LEU A 165 10.02 -48.13 -16.62
CA LEU A 165 11.38 -47.84 -17.05
C LEU A 165 12.31 -49.04 -16.81
N PHE A 166 12.25 -49.64 -15.62
CA PHE A 166 13.09 -50.80 -15.29
C PHE A 166 12.75 -52.05 -16.11
N LYS A 167 11.47 -52.28 -16.42
CA LYS A 167 11.08 -53.39 -17.33
C LYS A 167 11.61 -53.26 -18.75
N LYS A 168 11.93 -52.05 -19.22
CA LYS A 168 12.43 -51.79 -20.58
C LYS A 168 13.95 -51.89 -20.70
N LEU A 169 14.68 -51.97 -19.58
CA LEU A 169 16.14 -52.11 -19.52
C LEU A 169 16.59 -53.57 -19.35
N VAL A 170 15.68 -54.48 -19.01
CA VAL A 170 15.95 -55.91 -18.77
C VAL A 170 15.48 -56.79 -19.93
N ALA A 171 14.77 -56.23 -20.92
CA ALA A 171 14.41 -56.86 -22.19
C ALA A 171 15.26 -56.28 -23.31
#